data_AF-A0A7K2QFQ6-F1
#
_entry.id   AF-A0A7K2QFQ6-F1
#
_cell.length_a   1.000
_cell.length_b   1.000
_cell.length_c   1.000
_cell.angle_alpha   90.00
_cell.angle_beta   90.00
_cell.angle_gamma   90.00
#
_symmetry.space_group_name_H-M   'P 1'
#
loop_
_entity.id
_entity.type
_entity.pdbx_description
1 polymer ?
#
loop_
_entity_poly.entity_id
_entity_poly.type
_entity_poly.pdbx_seq_one_letter_code
_entity_poly.pdbx_strand_id
1 'polypeptide(L)' 'AELDNAKIVGQFGYAGGTPEEFGLLLSKGSKLTPCVNKALDALKADGTLSKLTSQWLSASANVPALKP' A
#
# COMPACT_ATOMS: atom_id res chain seq x y z
N ALA A 1 -19.94 2.48 17.82
CA ALA A 1 -20.12 3.88 18.19
C ALA A 1 -19.16 4.70 17.36
N GLU A 2 -19.65 5.72 16.65
CA GLU A 2 -18.84 6.66 15.88
C GLU A 2 -18.59 7.89 16.75
N LEU A 3 -17.39 8.49 16.66
CA LEU A 3 -17.05 9.71 17.38
C LEU A 3 -17.24 10.90 16.44
N ASP A 4 -18.43 11.51 16.50
CA ASP A 4 -18.73 12.75 15.82
C ASP A 4 -17.82 13.84 16.41
N ASN A 5 -16.94 14.44 15.61
CA ASN A 5 -15.93 15.48 15.97
C ASN A 5 -14.55 15.02 16.45
N ALA A 6 -14.16 13.75 16.24
CA ALA A 6 -12.76 13.37 16.45
C ALA A 6 -11.86 13.92 15.34
N LYS A 7 -10.65 14.39 15.70
CA LYS A 7 -9.61 14.81 14.76
C LYS A 7 -8.39 13.89 14.89
N ILE A 8 -7.95 13.32 13.77
CA ILE A 8 -6.67 12.61 13.71
C ILE A 8 -5.55 13.65 13.70
N VAL A 9 -4.66 13.58 14.69
CA VAL A 9 -3.56 14.56 14.88
C VAL A 9 -2.20 14.07 14.40
N GLY A 10 -2.09 12.78 14.10
CA GLY A 10 -0.87 12.17 13.61
C GLY A 10 -0.98 10.66 13.53
N GLN A 11 0.04 10.05 12.94
CA GLN A 11 0.17 8.60 12.80
C GLN A 11 1.57 8.15 13.19
N PHE A 12 1.70 6.97 13.79
CA PHE A 12 3.02 6.39 14.02
C PHE A 12 3.51 5.68 12.77
N GLY A 13 4.82 5.76 12.51
CA GLY A 13 5.45 4.91 11.51
C GLY A 13 5.39 3.44 11.91
N TYR A 14 5.53 2.56 10.92
CA TYR A 14 5.70 1.13 11.17
C TYR A 14 6.98 0.89 11.97
N ALA A 15 6.85 0.29 13.16
CA ALA A 15 7.89 0.30 14.19
C ALA A 15 8.77 -0.96 14.24
N GLY A 16 8.68 -1.91 13.30
CA GLY A 16 9.51 -3.12 13.38
C GLY A 16 9.52 -4.01 12.14
N GLY A 17 10.56 -4.82 11.97
CA GLY A 17 10.59 -5.93 11.00
C GLY A 17 10.56 -5.57 9.52
N THR A 18 10.57 -6.61 8.69
CA THR A 18 10.32 -6.48 7.24
C THR A 18 8.82 -6.23 7.04
N PRO A 19 8.43 -5.17 6.31
CA PRO A 19 7.02 -4.94 5.99
C PRO A 19 6.38 -6.15 5.31
N GLU A 20 5.12 -6.43 5.63
CA GLU A 20 4.34 -7.39 4.85
C GLU A 20 4.19 -6.90 3.40
N GLU A 21 4.35 -7.82 2.46
CA GLU A 21 4.14 -7.56 1.04
C GLU A 21 2.89 -8.28 0.54
N PHE A 22 2.07 -7.59 -0.24
CA PHE A 22 0.94 -8.17 -0.94
C PHE A 22 1.35 -8.71 -2.30
N GLY A 23 0.82 -9.88 -2.66
CA GLY A 23 1.04 -10.52 -3.96
C GLY A 23 -0.27 -10.96 -4.61
N LEU A 24 -0.23 -11.15 -5.93
CA LEU A 24 -1.33 -11.76 -6.67
C LEU A 24 -1.21 -13.28 -6.59
N LEU A 25 -2.29 -13.95 -6.18
CA LEU A 25 -2.33 -15.40 -6.05
C LEU A 25 -2.73 -16.06 -7.37
N LEU A 26 -1.94 -17.05 -7.81
CA LEU A 26 -2.24 -17.89 -8.96
C LEU A 26 -2.09 -19.37 -8.57
N SER A 27 -2.72 -20.26 -9.35
CA SER A 27 -2.54 -21.70 -9.21
C SER A 27 -1.05 -22.08 -9.32
N LYS A 28 -0.62 -23.06 -8.54
CA LYS A 28 0.76 -23.58 -8.61
C LYS A 28 1.09 -24.01 -10.04
N GLY A 29 2.19 -23.48 -10.59
CA GLY A 29 2.63 -23.77 -11.97
C GLY A 29 1.89 -23.00 -13.07
N SER A 30 1.13 -21.94 -12.72
CA SER A 30 0.47 -21.11 -13.72
C SER A 30 1.47 -20.54 -14.74
N LYS A 31 1.19 -20.75 -16.03
CA LYS A 31 1.96 -20.16 -17.13
C LYS A 31 1.78 -18.63 -17.22
N LEU A 32 0.84 -18.07 -16.48
CA LEU A 32 0.58 -16.62 -16.45
C LEU A 32 1.47 -15.88 -15.45
N THR A 33 2.13 -16.57 -14.51
CA THR A 33 2.98 -15.92 -13.50
C THR A 33 4.03 -14.99 -14.12
N PRO A 34 4.77 -15.38 -15.18
CA PRO A 34 5.73 -14.47 -15.83
C PRO A 34 5.06 -13.24 -16.45
N CYS A 35 3.87 -13.40 -17.04
CA CYS A 35 3.13 -12.29 -17.65
C CYS A 35 2.62 -11.31 -16.60
N VAL A 36 2.08 -11.82 -15.47
CA VAL A 36 1.59 -10.99 -14.37
C VAL A 36 2.74 -10.23 -13.70
N ASN A 37 3.89 -10.88 -13.49
CA ASN A 37 5.08 -10.21 -12.95
C ASN A 37 5.54 -9.08 -13.88
N LYS A 38 5.62 -9.32 -15.19
CA LYS A 38 5.99 -8.29 -16.17
C LYS A 38 5.04 -7.09 -16.14
N ALA A 39 3.73 -7.35 -16.01
CA ALA A 39 2.74 -6.28 -15.90
C ALA A 39 2.92 -5.48 -14.60
N LEU A 40 3.13 -6.15 -13.46
CA LEU A 40 3.40 -5.50 -12.19
C LEU A 40 4.67 -4.65 -12.25
N ASP A 41 5.74 -5.14 -12.87
CA ASP A 41 6.99 -4.39 -13.02
C ASP A 41 6.79 -3.12 -13.87
N ALA A 42 6.02 -3.21 -14.95
CA ALA A 42 5.68 -2.05 -15.77
C ALA A 42 4.87 -1.00 -14.97
N LEU A 43 3.85 -1.44 -14.23
CA LEU A 43 3.00 -0.57 -13.41
C LEU A 43 3.74 0.05 -12.21
N LYS A 44 4.80 -0.60 -11.72
CA LYS A 44 5.72 -0.03 -10.73
C LYS A 44 6.61 1.03 -11.38
N ALA A 45 7.22 0.69 -12.52
CA ALA A 45 8.16 1.55 -13.20
C ALA A 45 7.52 2.84 -13.74
N ASP A 46 6.27 2.78 -14.21
CA ASP A 46 5.54 3.94 -14.70
C ASP A 46 4.83 4.76 -13.60
N GLY A 47 4.91 4.31 -12.35
CA GLY A 47 4.33 4.99 -11.19
C GLY A 47 2.82 4.79 -11.03
N THR A 48 2.17 3.99 -11.86
CA THR A 48 0.71 3.73 -11.78
C THR A 48 0.31 3.17 -10.42
N LEU A 49 1.07 2.18 -9.89
CA LEU A 49 0.76 1.63 -8.57
C LEU A 49 0.91 2.67 -7.45
N SER A 50 1.92 3.54 -7.52
CA SER A 50 2.10 4.61 -6.54
C SER A 50 0.90 5.57 -6.53
N LYS A 51 0.42 5.95 -7.72
CA LYS A 51 -0.77 6.79 -7.87
C LYS A 51 -2.02 6.13 -7.30
N LEU A 52 -2.24 4.84 -7.57
CA LEU A 52 -3.38 4.09 -7.01
C LEU A 52 -3.29 3.98 -5.48
N THR A 53 -2.11 3.69 -4.93
CA THR A 53 -1.88 3.67 -3.48
C THR A 53 -2.18 5.04 -2.88
N SER A 54 -1.71 6.12 -3.48
CA SER A 54 -2.02 7.48 -3.02
C SER A 54 -3.51 7.82 -3.13
N GLN A 55 -4.22 7.34 -4.14
CA GLN A 55 -5.64 7.62 -4.28
C GLN A 55 -6.50 6.92 -3.22
N TRP A 56 -6.19 5.66 -2.91
CA TRP A 56 -7.08 4.80 -2.12
C TRP A 56 -6.60 4.55 -0.70
N LEU A 57 -5.30 4.63 -0.45
CA LEU A 57 -4.68 4.31 0.84
C LEU A 57 -4.08 5.54 1.55
N SER A 58 -4.42 6.75 1.09
CA SER A 58 -3.95 8.03 1.66
C SER A 58 -4.74 8.51 2.88
N ALA A 59 -5.48 7.65 3.58
CA ALA A 59 -6.13 8.03 4.84
C ALA A 59 -5.15 8.64 5.87
N SER A 60 -3.86 8.33 5.71
CA SER A 60 -2.69 8.86 6.40
C SER A 60 -2.17 10.24 5.94
N ALA A 61 -2.54 10.72 4.75
CA ALA A 61 -1.78 11.75 4.04
C ALA A 61 -1.96 13.17 4.59
N ASN A 62 -3.01 13.43 5.39
CA ASN A 62 -3.30 14.76 5.92
C ASN A 62 -2.86 14.95 7.38
N VAL A 63 -2.17 13.98 7.98
CA VAL A 63 -1.73 14.06 9.38
C VAL A 63 -0.24 13.75 9.48
N PRO A 64 0.50 14.44 10.36
CA PRO A 64 1.95 14.25 10.47
C PRO A 64 2.31 12.85 10.98
N ALA A 65 3.41 12.30 10.47
CA ALA A 65 4.03 11.14 11.09
C ALA A 65 4.67 11.55 12.43
N LEU A 66 4.22 10.94 13.52
CA LEU A 66 4.73 11.15 14.86
C LEU A 66 5.97 10.29 15.07
N LYS A 67 7.02 10.90 15.63
CA LYS A 67 8.20 10.18 16.11
C LYS A 67 7.98 9.79 17.57
N PRO A 68 8.50 8.63 18.01
CA PRO A 68 8.57 8.33 19.44
C PRO A 68 9.42 9.36 20.19
#